data_AF-A0A2P6MDX0-F1
#
_entry.id   AF-A0A2P6MDX0-F1
#
_cell.length_a   1.000
_cell.length_b   1.000
_cell.length_c   1.000
_cell.angle_alpha   90.00
_cell.angle_beta   90.00
_cell.angle_gamma   90.00
#
_symmetry.space_group_name_H-M   'P 1'
#
loop_
_entity.id
_entity.type
_entity.pdbx_description
1 polymer ?
#
loop_
_entity_poly.entity_id
_entity_poly.type
_entity_poly.pdbx_seq_one_letter_code
_entity_poly.pdbx_strand_id
1 'polypeptide(L)'
;MSSFLKLNTYALIAAIAMFLMTEIMLNIYRISNVLNISITNGSVLSLLVTFLIVIIFTFVFYRLIDPFNFLFFTTTLVWLPYYLLFIYLFSILFPIENRGEIPPPITGLIIMAKLIGYPFYLGLIFQFKRRKISGAKTANKPIQQ
;
A
#
# COMPACT_ATOMS: atom_id res chain seq x y z
N MET A 1 6.25 16.64 -16.37
CA MET A 1 6.45 15.18 -16.50
C MET A 1 5.41 14.60 -17.45
N SER A 2 5.83 13.72 -18.36
CA SER A 2 4.94 12.99 -19.25
C SER A 2 3.97 12.11 -18.44
N SER A 3 2.80 11.82 -19.01
CA SER A 3 1.79 10.94 -18.42
C SER A 3 2.36 9.56 -18.02
N PHE A 4 3.30 9.03 -18.80
CA PHE A 4 3.97 7.76 -18.52
C PHE A 4 4.78 7.78 -17.21
N LEU A 5 5.61 8.82 -17.00
CA LEU A 5 6.43 8.92 -15.77
C LEU A 5 5.55 8.99 -14.52
N LYS A 6 4.46 9.77 -14.57
CA LYS A 6 3.53 9.89 -13.43
C LYS A 6 2.89 8.56 -13.06
N LEU A 7 2.44 7.79 -14.06
CA LEU A 7 1.84 6.47 -13.85
C LEU A 7 2.81 5.52 -13.14
N ASN A 8 4.06 5.42 -13.65
CA ASN A 8 5.07 4.57 -13.05
C ASN A 8 5.41 5.02 -11.62
N THR A 9 5.53 6.33 -11.37
CA THR A 9 5.74 6.85 -10.01
C THR A 9 4.59 6.46 -9.07
N TYR A 10 3.32 6.60 -9.49
CA TYR A 10 2.19 6.23 -8.63
C TYR A 10 2.10 4.73 -8.38
N ALA A 11 2.35 3.91 -9.40
CA ALA A 11 2.38 2.46 -9.28
C ALA A 11 3.52 1.99 -8.35
N LEU A 12 4.69 2.63 -8.43
CA LEU A 12 5.83 2.37 -7.55
C LEU A 12 5.49 2.68 -6.09
N ILE A 13 4.88 3.84 -5.82
CA ILE A 13 4.47 4.24 -4.45
C ILE A 13 3.43 3.26 -3.89
N ALA A 14 2.47 2.82 -4.71
CA ALA A 14 1.49 1.80 -4.35
C ALA A 14 2.14 0.44 -4.03
N ALA A 15 3.10 0.03 -4.84
CA ALA A 15 3.86 -1.19 -4.60
C ALA A 15 4.66 -1.12 -3.29
N ILE A 16 5.34 0.00 -3.02
CA ILE A 16 6.10 0.19 -1.77
C ILE A 16 5.18 0.07 -0.55
N ALA A 17 4.01 0.70 -0.58
CA ALA A 17 3.06 0.63 0.53
C ALA A 17 2.66 -0.82 0.84
N MET A 18 2.26 -1.58 -0.18
CA MET A 18 1.84 -2.97 -0.04
C MET A 18 3.01 -3.90 0.32
N PHE A 19 4.20 -3.64 -0.22
CA PHE A 19 5.44 -4.34 0.11
C PHE A 19 5.78 -4.20 1.59
N LEU A 20 5.84 -2.97 2.12
CA LEU A 20 6.17 -2.73 3.53
C LEU A 20 5.20 -3.44 4.48
N MET A 21 3.88 -3.37 4.19
CA MET A 21 2.86 -4.06 4.97
C MET A 21 2.99 -5.59 4.93
N THR A 22 3.45 -6.12 3.80
CA THR A 22 3.66 -7.56 3.62
C THR A 22 4.89 -8.02 4.38
N GLU A 23 6.02 -7.33 4.22
CA GLU A 23 7.29 -7.72 4.85
C GLU A 23 7.24 -7.62 6.38
N ILE A 24 6.60 -6.58 6.93
CA ILE A 24 6.39 -6.49 8.39
C ILE A 24 5.68 -7.76 8.91
N MET A 25 4.70 -8.25 8.15
CA MET A 25 3.90 -9.41 8.53
C MET A 25 4.62 -10.75 8.32
N LEU A 26 5.42 -10.87 7.25
CA LEU A 26 6.22 -12.06 6.98
C LEU A 26 7.40 -12.21 7.94
N ASN A 27 7.92 -11.10 8.46
CA ASN A 27 9.15 -11.08 9.26
C ASN A 27 8.91 -10.79 10.76
N ILE A 28 7.70 -10.99 11.29
CA ILE A 28 7.38 -10.73 12.71
C ILE A 28 8.38 -11.43 13.65
N TYR A 29 8.71 -12.70 13.38
CA TYR A 29 9.67 -13.47 14.19
C TYR A 29 11.07 -12.84 14.19
N ARG A 30 11.56 -12.41 13.03
CA ARG A 30 12.87 -11.75 12.89
C ARG A 30 12.89 -10.41 13.59
N ILE A 31 11.83 -9.61 13.43
CA ILE A 31 11.66 -8.32 14.12
C ILE A 31 11.68 -8.54 15.63
N SER A 32 10.93 -9.52 16.14
CA SER A 32 10.92 -9.88 17.56
C SER A 32 12.30 -10.28 18.08
N ASN A 33 13.05 -11.09 17.32
CA ASN A 33 14.39 -11.52 17.68
C ASN A 33 15.39 -10.35 17.72
N VAL A 34 15.42 -9.52 16.67
CA VAL A 34 16.33 -8.36 16.58
C VAL A 34 16.06 -7.35 17.69
N LEU A 35 14.79 -7.13 18.03
CA LEU A 35 14.39 -6.19 19.08
C LEU A 35 14.43 -6.81 20.48
N ASN A 36 14.72 -8.11 20.62
CA ASN A 36 14.64 -8.86 21.88
C ASN A 36 13.29 -8.68 22.60
N ILE A 37 12.20 -8.69 21.84
CA ILE A 37 10.83 -8.58 22.36
C ILE A 37 10.07 -9.88 22.14
N SER A 38 9.06 -10.13 22.98
CA SER A 38 8.15 -11.26 22.78
C SER A 38 7.43 -11.16 21.43
N ILE A 39 7.03 -12.31 20.87
CA ILE A 39 6.26 -12.37 19.62
C ILE A 39 4.94 -11.59 19.75
N THR A 40 4.31 -11.62 20.93
CA THR A 40 3.11 -10.83 21.23
C THR A 40 3.38 -9.33 21.07
N ASN A 41 4.46 -8.83 21.68
CA ASN A 41 4.82 -7.41 21.57
C ASN A 41 5.24 -7.03 20.15
N GLY A 42 5.97 -7.92 19.46
CA GLY A 42 6.33 -7.75 18.05
C GLY A 42 5.11 -7.69 17.13
N SER A 43 4.07 -8.48 17.43
CA SER A 43 2.81 -8.46 16.69
C SER A 43 2.04 -7.15 16.88
N VAL A 44 1.98 -6.65 18.13
CA VAL A 44 1.37 -5.34 18.43
C VAL A 44 2.13 -4.22 17.73
N LEU A 45 3.46 -4.23 17.79
CA LEU A 45 4.29 -3.25 17.10
C LEU A 45 4.08 -3.31 15.58
N SER A 46 4.06 -4.51 15.01
CA SER A 46 3.82 -4.74 13.58
C SER A 46 2.45 -4.19 13.15
N LEU A 47 1.42 -4.37 13.98
CA LEU A 47 0.09 -3.81 13.73
C LEU A 47 0.11 -2.27 13.75
N LEU A 48 0.77 -1.66 14.75
CA LEU A 48 0.89 -0.21 14.86
C LEU A 48 1.63 0.39 13.66
N VAL A 49 2.76 -0.20 13.27
CA VAL A 49 3.54 0.25 12.11
C VAL A 49 2.73 0.08 10.83
N THR A 50 2.05 -1.06 10.65
CA THR A 50 1.17 -1.29 9.50
C THR A 50 0.08 -0.22 9.43
N PHE A 51 -0.55 0.11 10.56
CA PHE A 51 -1.58 1.15 10.64
C PHE A 51 -1.04 2.54 10.27
N LEU A 52 0.16 2.89 10.75
CA LEU A 52 0.84 4.13 10.36
C LEU A 52 1.12 4.18 8.86
N ILE A 53 1.56 3.07 8.25
CA ILE A 53 1.76 2.96 6.80
C ILE A 53 0.43 3.22 6.08
N VAL A 54 -0.70 2.62 6.52
CA VAL A 54 -2.02 2.91 5.92
C VAL A 54 -2.28 4.42 5.95
N ILE A 55 -2.12 5.08 7.09
CA ILE A 55 -2.43 6.51 7.24
C ILE A 55 -1.53 7.36 6.34
N ILE A 56 -0.22 7.15 6.40
CA ILE A 56 0.77 7.91 5.64
C ILE A 56 0.50 7.76 4.14
N PHE A 57 0.36 6.52 3.65
CA PHE A 57 0.14 6.29 2.24
C PHE A 57 -1.24 6.74 1.77
N THR A 58 -2.29 6.65 2.61
CA THR A 58 -3.60 7.26 2.32
C THR A 58 -3.44 8.75 2.05
N PHE A 59 -2.73 9.47 2.92
CA PHE A 59 -2.49 10.90 2.76
C PHE A 59 -1.66 11.21 1.50
N VAL A 60 -0.59 10.44 1.26
CA VAL A 60 0.25 10.56 0.07
C VAL A 60 -0.57 10.39 -1.21
N PHE A 61 -1.36 9.31 -1.34
CA PHE A 61 -2.21 9.10 -2.51
C PHE A 61 -3.27 10.19 -2.65
N TYR A 62 -3.89 10.59 -1.55
CA TYR A 62 -4.88 11.67 -1.56
C TYR A 62 -4.28 12.99 -2.04
N ARG A 63 -3.00 13.28 -1.75
CA ARG A 63 -2.33 14.48 -2.25
C ARG A 63 -1.91 14.34 -3.72
N LEU A 64 -1.21 13.26 -4.07
CA LEU A 64 -0.49 13.13 -5.34
C LEU A 64 -1.37 12.86 -6.56
N ILE A 65 -2.50 12.15 -6.39
CA ILE A 65 -3.24 11.62 -7.54
C ILE A 65 -4.32 12.57 -8.03
N ASP A 66 -4.33 12.85 -9.33
CA ASP A 66 -5.42 13.55 -10.01
C ASP A 66 -6.55 12.57 -10.33
N PRO A 67 -7.75 12.71 -9.70
CA PRO A 67 -8.85 11.77 -9.87
C PRO A 67 -9.52 11.81 -11.26
N PHE A 68 -9.17 12.77 -12.12
CA PHE A 68 -9.73 12.89 -13.47
C PHE A 68 -8.79 12.34 -14.56
N ASN A 69 -7.61 11.85 -14.17
CA ASN A 69 -6.64 11.34 -15.11
C ASN A 69 -6.90 9.84 -15.41
N PHE A 70 -6.99 9.46 -16.68
CA PHE A 70 -7.19 8.07 -17.13
C PHE A 70 -6.13 7.08 -16.59
N LEU A 71 -4.93 7.60 -16.27
CA LEU A 71 -3.85 6.83 -15.63
C LEU A 71 -4.24 6.20 -14.29
N PHE A 72 -5.37 6.60 -13.71
CA PHE A 72 -5.95 6.06 -12.48
C PHE A 72 -6.24 4.54 -12.55
N PHE A 73 -6.99 4.10 -13.56
CA PHE A 73 -7.38 2.69 -13.69
C PHE A 73 -6.17 1.80 -13.98
N THR A 74 -5.19 2.36 -14.68
CA THR A 74 -3.92 1.69 -14.96
C THR A 74 -3.07 1.60 -13.70
N THR A 75 -3.03 2.64 -12.86
CA THR A 75 -2.27 2.61 -11.59
C THR A 75 -2.78 1.50 -10.66
N THR A 76 -4.10 1.24 -10.60
CA THR A 76 -4.68 0.18 -9.75
C THR A 76 -4.29 -1.24 -10.12
N LEU A 77 -3.65 -1.45 -11.27
CA LEU A 77 -3.15 -2.75 -11.73
C LEU A 77 -1.62 -2.78 -11.91
N VAL A 78 -1.03 -1.68 -12.36
CA VAL A 78 0.40 -1.58 -12.68
C VAL A 78 1.31 -1.63 -11.45
N TRP A 79 0.78 -1.46 -10.23
CA TRP A 79 1.56 -1.62 -9.00
C TRP A 79 2.01 -3.07 -8.76
N LEU A 80 1.27 -4.07 -9.25
CA LEU A 80 1.51 -5.47 -8.92
C LEU A 80 2.88 -5.98 -9.43
N PRO A 81 3.31 -5.71 -10.68
CA PRO A 81 4.67 -6.04 -11.12
C PRO A 81 5.78 -5.47 -10.24
N TYR A 82 5.66 -4.22 -9.80
CA TYR A 82 6.64 -3.61 -8.90
C TYR A 82 6.64 -4.28 -7.53
N TYR A 83 5.46 -4.62 -7.00
CA TYR A 83 5.34 -5.33 -5.74
C TYR A 83 6.02 -6.71 -5.81
N LEU A 84 5.74 -7.49 -6.86
CA LEU A 84 6.35 -8.80 -7.07
C LEU A 84 7.88 -8.67 -7.20
N LEU A 85 8.36 -7.66 -7.91
CA LEU A 85 9.79 -7.37 -8.00
C LEU A 85 10.40 -7.08 -6.62
N PHE A 86 9.74 -6.28 -5.78
CA PHE A 86 10.25 -5.99 -4.43
C PHE A 86 10.27 -7.22 -3.54
N ILE A 87 9.22 -8.04 -3.53
CA ILE A 87 9.20 -9.30 -2.78
C ILE A 87 10.33 -10.23 -3.24
N TYR A 88 10.51 -10.36 -4.56
CA TYR A 88 11.59 -11.18 -5.14
C TYR A 88 12.99 -10.67 -4.78
N LEU A 89 13.22 -9.37 -4.89
CA LEU A 89 14.51 -8.77 -4.51
C LEU A 89 14.77 -8.93 -3.01
N PHE A 90 13.73 -8.74 -2.18
CA PHE A 90 13.86 -8.86 -0.73
C PHE A 90 14.14 -10.30 -0.30
N SER A 91 13.52 -11.29 -0.94
CA SER A 91 13.77 -12.71 -0.63
C SER A 91 15.19 -13.16 -0.99
N ILE A 92 15.81 -12.54 -2.01
CA ILE A 92 17.21 -12.77 -2.36
C ILE A 92 18.15 -12.08 -1.37
N LEU A 93 17.86 -10.82 -1.02
CA LEU A 93 18.73 -10.02 -0.15
C LEU A 93 18.66 -10.46 1.32
N PHE A 94 17.51 -10.99 1.74
CA PHE A 94 17.24 -11.36 3.13
C PHE A 94 16.59 -12.75 3.21
N PRO A 95 17.30 -13.82 2.81
CA PRO A 95 16.76 -15.17 2.82
C PRO A 95 16.40 -15.62 4.24
N ILE A 96 15.39 -16.49 4.35
CA ILE A 96 14.99 -17.12 5.62
C ILE A 96 15.93 -18.30 5.87
N GLU A 97 16.83 -18.17 6.84
CA GLU A 97 17.82 -19.20 7.18
C GLU A 97 17.29 -20.18 8.23
N ASN A 98 16.49 -19.68 9.18
CA ASN A 98 15.98 -20.48 10.30
C ASN A 98 14.52 -20.90 10.06
N ARG A 99 14.24 -22.20 10.17
CA ARG A 99 12.87 -22.73 10.05
C ARG A 99 11.90 -22.17 11.10
N GLY A 100 12.40 -21.76 12.26
CA GLY A 100 11.61 -21.11 13.31
C GLY A 100 11.12 -19.71 12.94
N GLU A 101 11.60 -19.13 11.84
CA GLU A 101 11.20 -17.81 11.34
C GLU A 101 10.17 -17.89 10.21
N ILE A 102 9.78 -19.11 9.80
CA ILE A 102 8.78 -19.31 8.75
C ILE A 102 7.41 -18.85 9.28
N PRO A 103 6.75 -17.89 8.61
CA PRO A 103 5.44 -17.42 9.02
C PRO A 103 4.39 -18.54 8.87
N PRO A 104 3.35 -18.54 9.71
CA PRO A 104 2.30 -19.56 9.64
C PRO A 104 1.55 -19.48 8.31
N PRO A 105 1.00 -20.60 7.79
CA PRO A 105 0.33 -20.63 6.48
C PRO A 105 -0.81 -19.60 6.32
N ILE A 106 -1.49 -19.26 7.43
CA ILE A 106 -2.56 -18.24 7.45
C ILE A 106 -2.05 -16.85 7.03
N THR A 107 -0.77 -16.56 7.22
CA THR A 107 -0.14 -15.31 6.77
C THR A 107 -0.25 -15.15 5.25
N GLY A 108 -0.03 -16.23 4.49
CA GLY A 108 -0.20 -16.22 3.04
C GLY A 108 -1.64 -15.92 2.60
N LEU A 109 -2.64 -16.50 3.30
CA LEU A 109 -4.06 -16.23 3.05
C LEU A 109 -4.42 -14.76 3.30
N ILE A 110 -3.93 -14.18 4.38
CA ILE A 110 -4.15 -12.76 4.68
C ILE A 110 -3.49 -11.86 3.64
N ILE A 111 -2.27 -12.19 3.18
CA ILE A 111 -1.60 -11.44 2.11
C ILE A 111 -2.41 -11.51 0.82
N MET A 112 -2.90 -12.69 0.43
CA MET A 112 -3.78 -12.84 -0.74
C MET A 112 -5.05 -11.99 -0.61
N ALA A 113 -5.71 -12.00 0.56
CA ALA A 113 -6.88 -11.15 0.80
C ALA A 113 -6.54 -9.65 0.69
N LYS A 114 -5.38 -9.23 1.20
CA LYS A 114 -4.89 -7.84 1.05
C LYS A 114 -4.63 -7.50 -0.42
N LEU A 115 -3.98 -8.38 -1.19
CA LEU A 115 -3.69 -8.16 -2.62
C LEU A 115 -4.98 -7.99 -3.44
N ILE A 116 -6.01 -8.78 -3.14
CA ILE A 116 -7.33 -8.65 -3.76
C ILE A 116 -8.01 -7.34 -3.33
N GLY A 117 -7.95 -6.99 -2.04
CA GLY A 117 -8.59 -5.79 -1.49
C GLY A 117 -7.90 -4.48 -1.87
N TYR A 118 -6.60 -4.50 -2.14
CA TYR A 118 -5.78 -3.30 -2.30
C TYR A 118 -6.20 -2.40 -3.48
N PRO A 119 -6.50 -2.94 -4.68
CA PRO A 119 -7.06 -2.15 -5.78
C PRO A 119 -8.35 -1.41 -5.41
N PHE A 120 -9.24 -2.05 -4.62
CA PHE A 120 -10.48 -1.43 -4.15
C PHE A 120 -10.21 -0.30 -3.15
N TYR A 121 -9.28 -0.52 -2.22
CA TYR A 121 -8.85 0.51 -1.28
C TYR A 121 -8.32 1.76 -2.00
N LEU A 122 -7.45 1.57 -3.00
CA LEU A 122 -6.96 2.67 -3.84
C LEU A 122 -8.15 3.37 -4.54
N GLY A 123 -9.03 2.59 -5.19
CA GLY A 123 -10.25 3.07 -5.84
C GLY A 123 -11.12 3.95 -4.94
N LEU A 124 -11.28 3.59 -3.66
CA LEU A 124 -12.06 4.35 -2.68
C LEU A 124 -11.45 5.73 -2.40
N ILE A 125 -10.14 5.80 -2.11
CA ILE A 125 -9.44 7.08 -1.85
C ILE A 125 -9.70 8.07 -3.00
N PHE A 126 -9.60 7.55 -4.21
CA PHE A 126 -9.79 8.34 -5.43
C PHE A 126 -11.22 8.81 -5.60
N GLN A 127 -12.20 7.94 -5.37
CA GLN A 127 -13.61 8.31 -5.44
C GLN A 127 -13.96 9.41 -4.41
N PHE A 128 -13.41 9.32 -3.20
CA PHE A 128 -13.56 10.37 -2.19
C PHE A 128 -12.96 11.71 -2.64
N LYS A 129 -11.74 11.70 -3.20
CA LYS A 129 -11.11 12.91 -3.74
C LYS A 129 -11.93 13.52 -4.90
N ARG A 130 -12.40 12.68 -5.83
CA ARG A 130 -13.22 13.09 -6.98
C ARG A 130 -14.50 13.79 -6.56
N ARG A 131 -15.22 13.21 -5.59
CA ARG A 131 -16.47 13.77 -5.04
C ARG A 131 -16.21 15.13 -4.41
N LYS A 132 -15.15 15.28 -3.60
CA LYS A 132 -14.80 16.57 -2.97
C LYS A 132 -14.53 17.67 -4.00
N ILE A 133 -13.75 17.38 -5.04
CA ILE A 133 -13.43 18.38 -6.08
C ILE A 133 -14.68 18.73 -6.89
N SER A 134 -15.51 17.75 -7.23
CA SER A 134 -16.74 17.99 -8.00
C SER A 134 -17.76 18.83 -7.21
N GLY A 135 -17.92 18.54 -5.91
CA GLY A 135 -18.79 19.32 -5.01
C GLY A 135 -18.32 20.76 -4.81
N ALA A 136 -17.00 20.99 -4.73
CA ALA A 136 -16.44 22.35 -4.66
C ALA A 136 -16.71 23.16 -5.94
N LYS A 137 -16.65 22.53 -7.12
CA LYS A 137 -16.96 23.19 -8.39
C LYS A 137 -18.43 23.58 -8.53
N THR A 138 -19.35 22.76 -8.00
CA THR A 138 -20.80 23.09 -8.02
C THR A 138 -21.17 24.21 -7.05
N ALA A 139 -20.51 24.29 -5.89
CA ALA A 139 -20.75 25.35 -4.90
C ALA A 139 -20.30 26.74 -5.37
N ASN A 140 -19.30 26.81 -6.26
CA ASN A 140 -18.74 28.07 -6.78
C ASN A 140 -19.37 28.54 -8.11
N LYS A 141 -20.43 27.91 -8.61
CA LYS A 141 -21.14 28.45 -9.79
C LYS A 141 -21.96 29.67 -9.35
N PRO A 142 -21.75 30.86 -9.94
CA PRO A 142 -22.59 32.02 -9.63
C PRO A 142 -24.04 31.69 -10.00
N ILE A 143 -24.96 32.01 -9.10
CA ILE A 143 -26.40 31.93 -9.35
C ILE A 143 -26.67 32.91 -10.49
N GLN A 144 -26.88 32.38 -11.70
CA GLN A 144 -27.41 33.18 -12.79
C GLN A 144 -28.87 33.45 -12.46
N GLN A 145 -29.15 34.65 -11.96
CA GLN A 145 -30.48 35.23 -11.85
C GLN A 145 -30.86 35.89 -13.18
#